data_AF-A0A4U6S3J6-F1
#
_entry.id   AF-A0A4U6S3J6-F1
#
_cell.length_a   1.000
_cell.length_b   1.000
_cell.length_c   1.000
_cell.angle_alpha   90.00
_cell.angle_beta   90.00
_cell.angle_gamma   90.00
#
_symmetry.space_group_name_H-M   'P 1'
#
loop_
_entity.id
_entity.type
_entity.pdbx_description
1 polymer ?
#
loop_
_entity_poly.entity_id
_entity_poly.type
_entity_poly.pdbx_seq_one_letter_code
_entity_poly.pdbx_strand_id
1 'polypeptide(L)'
;MDLQLPPGLKSIIRDRYLAGIADAEAKYRFSSADEDSLSGALGNNLSMAQPLIFNDGMRRYEFQISYQKIRGRGRGAPEKSLGADGIFQIEVRDENGKWRKGLPFQSKKQWRSTDGKLLKQAQDMIETAGGGIVVDYRPNHYTACLAQDVVHNHANRKLVDQAGAAQPLGQLLGNDFLDCKVGEVGLFFDPTTETWQTEVAVPPPLPEHVITTHVFATS
;
A
#
# COMPACT_ATOMS: atom_id res chain seq x y z
N MET A 1 8.85 -6.52 9.55
CA MET A 1 8.83 -7.93 9.12
C MET A 1 8.94 -7.92 7.60
N ASP A 2 9.96 -8.56 7.03
CA ASP A 2 10.14 -8.56 5.58
C ASP A 2 9.21 -9.58 4.92
N LEU A 3 8.60 -9.13 3.83
CA LEU A 3 7.74 -9.95 3.01
C LEU A 3 8.58 -10.79 2.07
N GLN A 4 8.84 -12.04 2.44
CA GLN A 4 9.62 -12.98 1.63
C GLN A 4 8.79 -13.51 0.46
N LEU A 5 8.57 -12.65 -0.53
CA LEU A 5 8.01 -13.04 -1.82
C LEU A 5 9.09 -13.57 -2.76
N PRO A 6 8.82 -14.62 -3.56
CA PRO A 6 9.70 -15.01 -4.65
C PRO A 6 9.97 -13.83 -5.60
N PRO A 7 11.19 -13.69 -6.14
CA PRO A 7 11.52 -12.59 -7.05
C PRO A 7 10.59 -12.48 -8.26
N GLY A 8 10.16 -13.61 -8.83
CA GLY A 8 9.21 -13.65 -9.95
C GLY A 8 7.84 -13.07 -9.59
N LEU A 9 7.33 -13.39 -8.39
CA LEU A 9 6.07 -12.84 -7.90
C LEU A 9 6.17 -11.32 -7.67
N LYS A 10 7.26 -10.86 -7.02
CA LYS A 10 7.52 -9.42 -6.85
C LYS A 10 7.56 -8.69 -8.20
N SER A 11 8.19 -9.28 -9.22
CA SER A 11 8.25 -8.70 -10.56
C SER A 11 6.87 -8.51 -11.17
N ILE A 12 6.02 -9.55 -11.12
CA ILE A 12 4.65 -9.49 -11.68
C ILE A 12 3.82 -8.41 -10.98
N ILE A 13 3.91 -8.33 -9.65
CA ILE A 13 3.19 -7.32 -8.86
C ILE A 13 3.71 -5.91 -9.19
N ARG A 14 5.02 -5.74 -9.31
CA ARG A 14 5.65 -4.47 -9.72
C ARG A 14 5.17 -4.03 -11.09
N ASP A 15 5.20 -4.93 -12.08
CA ASP A 15 4.75 -4.65 -13.45
C ASP A 15 3.27 -4.26 -13.47
N ARG A 16 2.45 -4.88 -12.62
CA ARG A 16 1.03 -4.51 -12.44
C ARG A 16 0.87 -3.09 -11.90
N TYR A 17 1.63 -2.69 -10.88
CA TYR A 17 1.59 -1.31 -10.37
C TYR A 17 2.02 -0.30 -11.44
N LEU A 18 3.13 -0.56 -12.12
CA LEU A 18 3.65 0.33 -13.17
C LEU A 18 2.64 0.49 -14.31
N ALA A 19 2.08 -0.61 -14.81
CA ALA A 19 1.08 -0.58 -15.87
C ALA A 19 -0.20 0.14 -15.44
N GLY A 20 -0.74 -0.16 -14.24
CA GLY A 20 -1.97 0.46 -13.77
C GLY A 20 -1.83 1.96 -13.51
N ILE A 21 -0.66 2.43 -13.07
CA ILE A 21 -0.39 3.86 -12.88
C ILE A 21 -0.24 4.55 -14.24
N ALA A 22 0.51 3.97 -15.18
CA ALA A 22 0.65 4.51 -16.52
C ALA A 22 -0.73 4.65 -17.22
N ASP A 23 -1.60 3.65 -17.07
CA ASP A 23 -2.97 3.71 -17.61
C ASP A 23 -3.82 4.80 -16.93
N ALA A 24 -3.67 4.99 -15.61
CA ALA A 24 -4.38 6.02 -14.88
C ALA A 24 -3.89 7.43 -15.26
N GLU A 25 -2.59 7.62 -15.46
CA GLU A 25 -1.99 8.87 -15.94
C GLU A 25 -2.43 9.20 -17.37
N ALA A 26 -2.42 8.22 -18.28
CA ALA A 26 -2.88 8.39 -19.66
C ALA A 26 -4.36 8.83 -19.74
N LYS A 27 -5.16 8.45 -18.73
CA LYS A 27 -6.59 8.80 -18.61
C LYS A 27 -6.84 10.03 -17.74
N TYR A 28 -5.81 10.77 -17.31
CA TYR A 28 -5.94 11.89 -16.38
C TYR A 28 -7.04 12.86 -16.80
N ARG A 29 -7.04 13.32 -18.06
CA ARG A 29 -8.00 14.31 -18.57
C ARG A 29 -9.47 13.91 -18.42
N PHE A 30 -9.76 12.61 -18.37
CA PHE A 30 -11.12 12.08 -18.24
C PHE A 30 -11.58 12.00 -16.79
N SER A 31 -10.65 11.97 -15.85
CA SER A 31 -10.91 11.82 -14.42
C SER A 31 -10.52 13.07 -13.62
N SER A 32 -10.00 14.12 -14.28
CA SER A 32 -9.44 15.30 -13.64
C SER A 32 -10.48 16.29 -13.12
N ALA A 33 -11.76 15.91 -12.99
CA ALA A 33 -12.78 16.81 -12.45
C ALA A 33 -12.42 17.22 -11.00
N ASP A 34 -12.15 16.23 -10.15
CA ASP A 34 -11.81 16.39 -8.74
C ASP A 34 -10.83 15.30 -8.25
N GLU A 35 -10.36 15.45 -7.01
CA GLU A 35 -9.45 14.51 -6.36
C GLU A 35 -10.08 13.11 -6.21
N ASP A 36 -11.38 13.06 -5.90
CA ASP A 36 -12.13 11.81 -5.71
C ASP A 36 -12.17 10.97 -6.99
N SER A 37 -12.38 11.62 -8.14
CA SER A 37 -12.44 11.01 -9.46
C SER A 37 -11.07 10.46 -9.88
N LEU A 38 -9.98 11.19 -9.60
CA LEU A 38 -8.62 10.73 -9.88
C LEU A 38 -8.25 9.52 -9.03
N SER A 39 -8.55 9.55 -7.73
CA SER A 39 -8.32 8.42 -6.83
C SER A 39 -9.15 7.20 -7.21
N GLY A 40 -10.41 7.38 -7.59
CA GLY A 40 -11.25 6.29 -8.11
C GLY A 40 -10.70 5.69 -9.40
N ALA A 41 -10.25 6.53 -10.34
CA ALA A 41 -9.63 6.06 -11.58
C ALA A 41 -8.33 5.30 -11.32
N LEU A 42 -7.44 5.81 -10.47
CA LEU A 42 -6.22 5.11 -10.06
C LEU A 42 -6.56 3.75 -9.43
N GLY A 43 -7.46 3.75 -8.45
CA GLY A 43 -7.89 2.53 -7.76
C GLY A 43 -8.42 1.47 -8.71
N ASN A 44 -9.22 1.87 -9.71
CA ASN A 44 -9.76 0.97 -10.72
C ASN A 44 -8.69 0.39 -11.66
N ASN A 45 -7.67 1.17 -12.04
CA ASN A 45 -6.59 0.65 -12.90
C ASN A 45 -5.62 -0.26 -12.14
N LEU A 46 -5.45 -0.06 -10.82
CA LEU A 46 -4.60 -0.90 -9.98
C LEU A 46 -5.28 -2.21 -9.55
N SER A 47 -6.53 -2.11 -9.07
CA SER A 47 -7.23 -3.22 -8.44
C SER A 47 -7.40 -4.42 -9.37
N MET A 48 -7.44 -5.60 -8.77
CA MET A 48 -7.67 -6.86 -9.45
C MET A 48 -9.05 -7.39 -9.06
N ALA A 49 -9.88 -7.69 -10.06
CA ALA A 49 -11.22 -8.23 -9.83
C ALA A 49 -11.17 -9.64 -9.21
N GLN A 50 -10.16 -10.43 -9.56
CA GLN A 50 -9.93 -11.76 -9.04
C GLN A 50 -8.45 -11.93 -8.68
N PRO A 51 -8.14 -12.78 -7.69
CA PRO A 51 -6.77 -13.16 -7.42
C PRO A 51 -6.11 -13.85 -8.62
N LEU A 52 -4.80 -13.69 -8.78
CA LEU A 52 -4.00 -14.42 -9.75
C LEU A 52 -3.15 -15.48 -9.05
N ILE A 53 -2.91 -16.58 -9.77
CA ILE A 53 -2.08 -17.68 -9.30
C ILE A 53 -0.68 -17.54 -9.90
N PHE A 54 0.33 -17.61 -9.04
CA PHE A 54 1.74 -17.69 -9.41
C PHE A 54 2.33 -18.98 -8.84
N ASN A 55 3.10 -19.71 -9.65
CA ASN A 55 3.83 -20.90 -9.22
C ASN A 55 5.32 -20.67 -9.49
N ASP A 56 6.16 -20.86 -8.48
CA ASP A 56 7.62 -20.79 -8.63
C ASP A 56 8.27 -22.16 -8.86
N GLY A 57 7.44 -23.20 -9.05
CA GLY A 57 7.86 -24.60 -9.21
C GLY A 57 7.89 -25.39 -7.89
N MET A 58 7.94 -24.72 -6.74
CA MET A 58 7.90 -25.36 -5.41
C MET A 58 6.63 -25.04 -4.64
N ARG A 59 6.14 -23.80 -4.78
CA ARG A 59 4.99 -23.27 -4.04
C ARG A 59 4.01 -22.62 -4.98
N ARG A 60 2.75 -22.69 -4.58
CA ARG A 60 1.65 -21.97 -5.22
C ARG A 60 1.28 -20.76 -4.38
N TYR A 61 1.26 -19.61 -5.03
CA TYR A 61 0.83 -18.33 -4.47
C TYR A 61 -0.45 -17.86 -5.16
N GLU A 62 -1.42 -17.41 -4.39
CA GLU A 62 -2.57 -16.67 -4.85
C GLU A 62 -2.42 -15.23 -4.36
N PHE A 63 -2.43 -14.24 -5.24
CA PHE A 63 -2.26 -12.84 -4.86
C PHE A 63 -3.31 -11.92 -5.47
N GLN A 64 -3.65 -10.86 -4.75
CA GLN A 64 -4.60 -9.84 -5.19
C GLN A 64 -4.12 -8.45 -4.74
N ILE A 65 -4.12 -7.50 -5.67
CA ILE A 65 -3.99 -6.07 -5.37
C ILE A 65 -5.39 -5.48 -5.26
N SER A 66 -5.64 -4.72 -4.21
CA SER A 66 -6.88 -3.99 -4.02
C SER A 66 -6.63 -2.54 -3.59
N TYR A 67 -7.64 -1.74 -3.83
CA TYR A 67 -7.75 -0.36 -3.42
C TYR A 67 -9.07 -0.20 -2.69
N GLN A 68 -9.04 0.45 -1.54
CA GLN A 68 -10.25 0.75 -0.79
C GLN A 68 -10.30 2.23 -0.47
N LYS A 69 -11.36 2.90 -0.93
CA LYS A 69 -11.65 4.29 -0.57
C LYS A 69 -12.32 4.32 0.80
N ILE A 70 -11.90 5.29 1.61
CA ILE A 70 -12.47 5.59 2.93
C ILE A 70 -13.48 6.71 2.76
N ARG A 71 -14.62 6.60 3.44
CA ARG A 71 -15.69 7.59 3.35
C ARG A 71 -15.28 8.89 4.04
N GLY A 72 -15.26 9.97 3.27
CA GLY A 72 -14.93 11.32 3.76
C GLY A 72 -16.08 12.17 4.31
N ARG A 73 -17.32 11.84 3.94
CA ARG A 73 -18.49 12.70 4.21
C ARG A 73 -19.47 12.01 5.15
N GLY A 74 -20.18 12.81 5.95
CA GLY A 74 -21.17 12.38 6.92
C GLY A 74 -20.71 12.54 8.37
N ARG A 75 -21.64 12.43 9.31
CA ARG A 75 -21.35 12.39 10.74
C ARG A 75 -20.51 11.14 11.02
N GLY A 76 -19.40 11.29 11.76
CA GLY A 76 -18.50 10.17 12.05
C GLY A 76 -17.79 9.59 10.82
N ALA A 77 -17.50 10.40 9.80
CA ALA A 77 -16.74 9.93 8.65
C ALA A 77 -15.32 9.48 9.07
N PRO A 78 -14.92 8.23 8.77
CA PRO A 78 -13.64 7.67 9.21
C PRO A 78 -12.42 8.43 8.69
N GLU A 79 -12.49 9.07 7.52
CA GLU A 79 -11.38 9.89 6.98
C GLU A 79 -10.90 10.94 8.00
N LYS A 80 -11.82 11.52 8.79
CA LYS A 80 -11.48 12.56 9.78
C LYS A 80 -10.64 12.04 10.95
N SER A 81 -10.81 10.77 11.30
CA SER A 81 -10.05 10.15 12.39
C SER A 81 -8.81 9.42 11.88
N LEU A 82 -8.87 8.86 10.67
CA LEU A 82 -7.78 8.05 10.11
C LEU A 82 -6.78 8.89 9.31
N GLY A 83 -7.17 10.09 8.85
CA GLY A 83 -6.30 10.98 8.07
C GLY A 83 -6.05 10.55 6.63
N ALA A 84 -6.74 9.53 6.14
CA ALA A 84 -6.51 8.92 4.83
C ALA A 84 -7.79 8.88 3.98
N ASP A 85 -7.64 9.15 2.68
CA ASP A 85 -8.71 8.98 1.69
C ASP A 85 -8.91 7.51 1.31
N GLY A 86 -7.89 6.67 1.53
CA GLY A 86 -7.96 5.26 1.19
C GLY A 86 -6.71 4.49 1.60
N ILE A 87 -6.67 3.23 1.17
CA ILE A 87 -5.55 2.31 1.40
C ILE A 87 -5.27 1.50 0.13
N PHE A 88 -3.99 1.36 -0.22
CA PHE A 88 -3.52 0.35 -1.16
C PHE A 88 -3.23 -0.94 -0.40
N GLN A 89 -3.68 -2.07 -0.93
CA GLN A 89 -3.49 -3.36 -0.27
C GLN A 89 -2.99 -4.41 -1.24
N ILE A 90 -2.13 -5.28 -0.71
CA ILE A 90 -1.81 -6.57 -1.32
C ILE A 90 -2.18 -7.67 -0.34
N GLU A 91 -2.95 -8.64 -0.83
CA GLU A 91 -3.19 -9.91 -0.15
C GLU A 91 -2.44 -11.01 -0.90
N VAL A 92 -1.77 -11.88 -0.17
CA VAL A 92 -1.16 -13.10 -0.72
C VAL A 92 -1.50 -14.26 0.18
N ARG A 93 -1.81 -15.39 -0.46
CA ARG A 93 -2.10 -16.67 0.17
C ARG A 93 -1.17 -17.74 -0.41
N ASP A 94 -0.63 -18.56 0.46
CA ASP A 94 0.12 -19.76 0.12
C ASP A 94 -0.29 -20.90 1.07
N GLU A 95 0.49 -21.98 1.08
CA GLU A 95 0.27 -23.14 1.97
C GLU A 95 0.44 -22.82 3.46
N ASN A 96 1.17 -21.76 3.80
CA ASN A 96 1.41 -21.32 5.19
C ASN A 96 0.33 -20.37 5.70
N GLY A 97 -0.58 -19.92 4.83
CA GLY A 97 -1.72 -19.10 5.20
C GLY A 97 -1.87 -17.88 4.32
N LYS A 98 -2.55 -16.88 4.86
CA LYS A 98 -2.88 -15.62 4.19
C LYS A 98 -2.23 -14.49 4.97
N TRP A 99 -1.63 -13.55 4.26
CA TRP A 99 -1.17 -12.31 4.86
C TRP A 99 -1.53 -11.12 3.96
N ARG A 100 -1.57 -9.95 4.58
CA ARG A 100 -1.92 -8.69 3.96
C ARG A 100 -0.83 -7.67 4.21
N LYS A 101 -0.75 -6.70 3.33
CA LYS A 101 0.03 -5.49 3.57
C LYS A 101 -0.78 -4.29 3.09
N GLY A 102 -0.81 -3.24 3.91
CA GLY A 102 -1.57 -2.03 3.68
C GLY A 102 -0.68 -0.80 3.61
N LEU A 103 -1.06 0.16 2.77
CA LEU A 103 -0.46 1.49 2.73
C LEU A 103 -1.56 2.56 2.64
N PRO A 104 -1.87 3.24 3.75
CA PRO A 104 -2.78 4.37 3.75
C PRO A 104 -2.25 5.49 2.86
N PHE A 105 -3.16 6.20 2.21
CA PHE A 105 -2.78 7.37 1.43
C PHE A 105 -3.79 8.51 1.57
N GLN A 106 -3.27 9.73 1.44
CA GLN A 106 -4.05 10.94 1.25
C GLN A 106 -3.84 11.45 -0.19
N SER A 107 -4.92 11.84 -0.85
CA SER A 107 -4.90 12.36 -2.21
C SER A 107 -4.79 13.87 -2.22
N LYS A 108 -4.01 14.41 -3.15
CA LYS A 108 -4.01 15.81 -3.53
C LYS A 108 -3.99 15.94 -5.05
N LYS A 109 -4.64 16.97 -5.58
CA LYS A 109 -4.56 17.35 -7.00
C LYS A 109 -3.76 18.63 -7.14
N GLN A 110 -2.62 18.54 -7.82
CA GLN A 110 -1.73 19.66 -8.09
C GLN A 110 -1.35 20.44 -6.83
N TRP A 111 -0.86 19.73 -5.81
CA TRP A 111 -0.38 20.34 -4.57
C TRP A 111 0.81 21.26 -4.85
N ARG A 112 0.68 22.55 -4.52
CA ARG A 112 1.68 23.60 -4.85
C ARG A 112 2.16 24.44 -3.67
N SER A 113 1.37 24.54 -2.60
CA SER A 113 1.61 25.44 -1.47
C SER A 113 1.62 24.70 -0.14
N THR A 114 1.82 25.43 0.95
CA THR A 114 1.57 24.91 2.29
C THR A 114 0.10 24.54 2.45
N ASP A 115 -0.17 23.39 3.07
CA ASP A 115 -1.54 22.91 3.34
C ASP A 115 -1.66 22.40 4.79
N GLY A 116 -2.26 23.22 5.66
CA GLY A 116 -2.44 22.87 7.08
C GLY A 116 -3.41 21.70 7.32
N LYS A 117 -4.37 21.46 6.42
CA LYS A 117 -5.26 20.30 6.51
C LYS A 117 -4.48 19.03 6.19
N LEU A 118 -3.68 19.06 5.12
CA LEU A 118 -2.81 17.95 4.74
C LEU A 118 -1.80 17.61 5.84
N LEU A 119 -1.25 18.63 6.51
CA LEU A 119 -0.36 18.41 7.66
C LEU A 119 -1.04 17.57 8.74
N LYS A 120 -2.27 17.94 9.11
CA LYS A 120 -3.04 17.19 10.12
C LYS A 120 -3.37 15.77 9.64
N GLN A 121 -3.81 15.60 8.40
CA GLN A 121 -4.09 14.29 7.80
C GLN A 121 -2.84 13.39 7.80
N ALA A 122 -1.67 13.93 7.46
CA ALA A 122 -0.42 13.17 7.50
C ALA A 122 -0.02 12.76 8.92
N GLN A 123 -0.24 13.63 9.92
CA GLN A 123 -0.05 13.27 11.33
C GLN A 123 -0.99 12.13 11.75
N ASP A 124 -2.26 12.22 11.37
CA ASP A 124 -3.28 11.22 11.70
C ASP A 124 -2.97 9.85 11.06
N MET A 125 -2.47 9.81 9.82
CA MET A 125 -2.00 8.56 9.20
C MET A 125 -0.83 7.93 9.99
N ILE A 126 0.15 8.74 10.41
CA ILE A 126 1.29 8.24 11.20
C ILE A 126 0.80 7.70 12.55
N GLU A 127 -0.08 8.44 13.23
CA GLU A 127 -0.59 8.07 14.55
C GLU A 127 -1.45 6.80 14.48
N THR A 128 -2.31 6.68 13.48
CA THR A 128 -3.31 5.59 13.44
C THR A 128 -2.84 4.34 12.71
N ALA A 129 -1.89 4.46 11.78
CA ALA A 129 -1.44 3.36 10.93
C ALA A 129 0.09 3.20 10.87
N GLY A 130 0.85 3.97 11.66
CA GLY A 130 2.31 3.93 11.67
C GLY A 130 2.97 4.64 10.48
N GLY A 131 2.18 5.11 9.51
CA GLY A 131 2.68 5.81 8.34
C GLY A 131 1.63 5.93 7.24
N GLY A 132 2.08 6.33 6.05
CA GLY A 132 1.24 6.51 4.89
C GLY A 132 1.97 7.29 3.81
N ILE A 133 1.29 7.57 2.71
CA ILE A 133 1.80 8.43 1.65
C ILE A 133 0.82 9.55 1.30
N VAL A 134 1.34 10.62 0.74
CA VAL A 134 0.53 11.63 0.05
C VAL A 134 0.75 11.49 -1.44
N VAL A 135 -0.32 11.24 -2.19
CA VAL A 135 -0.30 11.16 -3.65
C VAL A 135 -0.68 12.51 -4.24
N ASP A 136 0.19 13.10 -5.05
CA ASP A 136 -0.08 14.34 -5.80
C ASP A 136 -0.31 14.01 -7.28
N TYR A 137 -1.56 14.17 -7.72
CA TYR A 137 -1.99 13.96 -9.10
C TYR A 137 -1.73 15.19 -9.96
N ARG A 138 -0.89 15.02 -10.99
CA ARG A 138 -0.61 16.05 -12.01
C ARG A 138 -0.94 15.52 -13.40
N PRO A 139 -1.15 16.41 -14.39
CA PRO A 139 -1.59 16.00 -15.72
C PRO A 139 -0.71 14.99 -16.45
N ASN A 140 0.59 14.96 -16.15
CA ASN A 140 1.57 14.16 -16.88
C ASN A 140 2.21 13.05 -16.03
N HIS A 141 1.98 13.04 -14.72
CA HIS A 141 2.59 12.09 -13.81
C HIS A 141 1.93 12.17 -12.43
N TYR A 142 1.96 11.07 -11.70
CA TYR A 142 1.58 10.98 -10.30
C TYR A 142 2.84 10.86 -9.46
N THR A 143 2.97 11.74 -8.47
CA THR A 143 4.06 11.65 -7.48
C THR A 143 3.52 11.26 -6.12
N ALA A 144 4.38 10.70 -5.29
CA ALA A 144 4.08 10.49 -3.88
C ALA A 144 5.29 10.79 -3.01
N CYS A 145 5.02 11.12 -1.74
CA CYS A 145 6.01 11.27 -0.67
C CYS A 145 5.44 10.66 0.61
N LEU A 146 6.30 10.37 1.58
CA LEU A 146 5.86 9.76 2.84
C LEU A 146 5.12 10.79 3.70
N ALA A 147 4.17 10.32 4.49
CA ALA A 147 3.50 11.16 5.49
C ALA A 147 4.52 11.81 6.44
N GLN A 148 5.60 11.10 6.79
CA GLN A 148 6.69 11.62 7.62
C GLN A 148 7.38 12.83 6.96
N ASP A 149 7.64 12.78 5.65
CA ASP A 149 8.24 13.89 4.91
C ASP A 149 7.31 15.10 4.86
N VAL A 150 6.00 14.85 4.72
CA VAL A 150 4.97 15.90 4.75
C VAL A 150 4.95 16.57 6.12
N VAL A 151 4.98 15.80 7.22
CA VAL A 151 5.01 16.35 8.58
C VAL A 151 6.31 17.11 8.84
N HIS A 152 7.46 16.52 8.51
CA HIS A 152 8.77 17.14 8.68
C HIS A 152 8.88 18.50 7.97
N ASN A 153 8.30 18.60 6.77
CA ASN A 153 8.31 19.81 5.96
C ASN A 153 7.06 20.70 6.17
N HIS A 154 6.29 20.49 7.24
CA HIS A 154 5.08 21.26 7.57
C HIS A 154 4.05 21.37 6.43
N ALA A 155 3.91 20.30 5.65
CA ALA A 155 3.10 20.22 4.44
C ALA A 155 3.37 21.37 3.46
N ASN A 156 4.61 21.83 3.35
CA ASN A 156 5.05 22.78 2.34
C ASN A 156 5.61 22.03 1.14
N ARG A 157 4.87 22.04 0.02
CA ARG A 157 5.28 21.33 -1.22
C ARG A 157 6.70 21.70 -1.67
N LYS A 158 7.07 22.98 -1.61
CA LYS A 158 8.39 23.44 -2.07
C LYS A 158 9.52 22.82 -1.26
N LEU A 159 9.35 22.69 0.05
CA LEU A 159 10.35 22.07 0.93
C LEU A 159 10.44 20.55 0.70
N VAL A 160 9.31 19.88 0.50
CA VAL A 160 9.26 18.45 0.12
C VAL A 160 10.01 18.20 -1.18
N ASP A 161 9.80 19.05 -2.20
CA ASP A 161 10.49 18.95 -3.48
C ASP A 161 12.00 19.24 -3.34
N GLN A 162 12.38 20.24 -2.55
CA GLN A 162 13.79 20.58 -2.29
C GLN A 162 14.54 19.48 -1.53
N ALA A 163 13.86 18.75 -0.66
CA ALA A 163 14.40 17.58 0.03
C ALA A 163 14.51 16.35 -0.87
N GLY A 164 13.95 16.37 -2.08
CA GLY A 164 13.90 15.21 -2.97
C GLY A 164 12.98 14.09 -2.48
N ALA A 165 12.04 14.39 -1.56
CA ALA A 165 11.18 13.40 -0.94
C ALA A 165 10.02 12.94 -1.84
N ALA A 166 9.66 13.74 -2.86
CA ALA A 166 8.66 13.35 -3.84
C ALA A 166 9.28 12.48 -4.95
N GLN A 167 8.72 11.29 -5.14
CA GLN A 167 9.13 10.35 -6.18
C GLN A 167 7.92 9.90 -7.03
N PRO A 168 8.13 9.32 -8.23
CA PRO A 168 7.04 8.77 -9.03
C PRO A 168 6.25 7.71 -8.24
N LEU A 169 4.92 7.76 -8.30
CA LEU A 169 4.05 6.84 -7.55
C LEU A 169 4.34 5.37 -7.91
N GLY A 170 4.63 5.09 -9.18
CA GLY A 170 4.95 3.73 -9.65
C GLY A 170 6.23 3.18 -9.05
N GLN A 171 7.23 4.02 -8.83
CA GLN A 171 8.45 3.63 -8.14
C GLN A 171 8.16 3.31 -6.66
N LEU A 172 7.39 4.16 -5.98
CA LEU A 172 7.04 3.96 -4.58
C LEU A 172 6.23 2.67 -4.37
N LEU A 173 5.17 2.46 -5.16
CA LEU A 173 4.33 1.25 -5.02
C LEU A 173 5.00 -0.01 -5.57
N GLY A 174 5.74 0.09 -6.68
CA GLY A 174 6.39 -1.06 -7.32
C GLY A 174 7.68 -1.52 -6.63
N ASN A 175 8.35 -0.63 -5.89
CA ASN A 175 9.60 -0.95 -5.19
C ASN A 175 9.43 -0.82 -3.69
N ASP A 176 9.30 0.41 -3.17
CA ASP A 176 9.38 0.65 -1.73
C ASP A 176 8.26 -0.06 -0.94
N PHE A 177 7.06 -0.14 -1.51
CA PHE A 177 5.94 -0.88 -0.91
C PHE A 177 6.14 -2.40 -1.01
N LEU A 178 6.72 -2.93 -2.09
CA LEU A 178 6.98 -4.39 -2.21
C LEU A 178 8.22 -4.85 -1.43
N ASP A 179 9.17 -3.95 -1.21
CA ASP A 179 10.42 -4.20 -0.49
C ASP A 179 10.35 -3.77 0.97
N CYS A 180 9.14 -3.62 1.51
CA CYS A 180 8.92 -3.36 2.94
C CYS A 180 9.58 -2.11 3.52
N LYS A 181 9.88 -1.12 2.68
CA LYS A 181 10.33 0.20 3.13
C LYS A 181 9.17 1.10 3.55
N VAL A 182 8.00 0.91 2.95
CA VAL A 182 6.77 1.64 3.30
C VAL A 182 5.58 0.69 3.44
N GLY A 183 4.57 1.12 4.19
CA GLY A 183 3.37 0.34 4.48
C GLY A 183 3.61 -0.74 5.53
N GLU A 184 2.54 -1.21 6.14
CA GLU A 184 2.58 -2.09 7.30
C GLU A 184 2.04 -3.48 6.96
N VAL A 185 2.79 -4.52 7.34
CA VAL A 185 2.35 -5.91 7.18
C VAL A 185 1.27 -6.20 8.23
N GLY A 186 0.19 -6.84 7.80
CA GLY A 186 -0.99 -7.09 8.63
C GLY A 186 -1.99 -5.94 8.64
N LEU A 187 -1.64 -4.75 8.16
CA LEU A 187 -2.56 -3.61 8.10
C LEU A 187 -3.58 -3.78 6.96
N PHE A 188 -4.86 -3.62 7.28
CA PHE A 188 -5.95 -3.51 6.31
C PHE A 188 -7.08 -2.62 6.83
N PHE A 189 -7.97 -2.19 5.93
CA PHE A 189 -9.18 -1.49 6.31
C PHE A 189 -10.36 -2.47 6.36
N ASP A 190 -11.10 -2.47 7.47
CA ASP A 190 -12.36 -3.21 7.57
C ASP A 190 -13.54 -2.27 7.24
N PRO A 191 -14.26 -2.48 6.12
CA PRO A 191 -15.37 -1.62 5.72
C PRO A 191 -16.60 -1.74 6.63
N THR A 192 -16.69 -2.79 7.46
CA THR A 192 -17.82 -3.00 8.38
C THR A 192 -17.67 -2.13 9.61
N THR A 193 -16.48 -2.11 10.19
CA THR A 193 -16.16 -1.29 11.37
C THR A 193 -15.67 0.11 11.00
N GLU A 194 -15.34 0.35 9.74
CA GLU A 194 -14.73 1.59 9.22
C GLU A 194 -13.41 1.94 9.95
N THR A 195 -12.60 0.93 10.30
CA THR A 195 -11.34 1.11 11.06
C THR A 195 -10.16 0.39 10.43
N TRP A 196 -8.94 0.83 10.78
CA TRP A 196 -7.73 0.05 10.58
C TRP A 196 -7.77 -1.20 11.45
N GLN A 197 -7.39 -2.32 10.86
CA GLN A 197 -7.21 -3.58 11.53
C GLN A 197 -5.78 -4.07 11.29
N THR A 198 -5.20 -4.68 12.30
CA THR A 198 -3.86 -5.28 12.21
C THR A 198 -3.99 -6.77 12.50
N GLU A 199 -3.85 -7.58 11.45
CA GLU A 199 -3.66 -9.02 11.62
C GLU A 199 -2.23 -9.22 12.15
N VAL A 200 -2.09 -9.70 13.39
CA VAL A 200 -0.80 -10.21 13.87
C VAL A 200 -0.49 -11.43 13.00
N ALA A 201 0.56 -11.35 12.19
CA ALA A 201 1.02 -12.49 11.43
C ALA A 201 1.27 -13.64 12.41
N VAL A 202 0.43 -14.68 12.36
CA VAL A 202 0.70 -15.91 13.11
C VAL A 202 1.96 -16.48 12.45
N PRO A 203 3.10 -16.56 13.15
CA PRO A 203 4.28 -17.16 12.57
C PRO A 203 3.91 -18.59 12.13
N PRO A 204 4.39 -19.05 10.96
CA PRO A 204 4.15 -20.42 10.54
C PRO A 204 4.59 -21.36 11.67
N PRO A 205 3.85 -22.44 11.94
CA PRO A 205 4.28 -23.42 12.93
C PRO A 205 5.72 -23.83 12.59
N LEU A 206 6.60 -23.82 13.60
CA LEU A 206 7.97 -24.29 13.43
C LEU A 206 7.91 -25.69 12.80
N PRO A 207 8.67 -25.98 11.74
CA PRO A 207 8.66 -27.31 11.14
C PRO A 207 9.09 -28.32 12.20
N GLU A 208 8.19 -29.23 12.60
CA GLU A 208 8.52 -30.41 13.39
C GLU A 208 9.36 -31.37 12.53
N HIS A 209 10.63 -31.04 12.32
CA HIS A 209 11.60 -32.01 11.83
C HIS A 209 12.23 -32.72 13.03
N VAL A 210 11.49 -33.67 13.61
CA VAL A 210 12.07 -34.70 14.49
C VAL A 210 12.23 -35.97 13.68
N ILE A 211 13.33 -36.08 12.92
CA ILE A 211 13.82 -37.37 12.46
C ILE A 211 14.85 -37.85 13.49
N THR A 212 14.37 -38.54 14.53
CA THR A 212 15.27 -39.23 15.47
C THR A 212 15.65 -40.57 14.88
N THR A 213 16.88 -40.68 14.36
CA THR A 213 17.42 -41.97 13.93
C THR A 213 18.09 -42.64 15.13
N HIS A 214 17.51 -43.73 15.62
CA HIS A 214 18.17 -44.59 16.60
C HIS A 214 19.08 -45.60 15.89
N VAL A 215 20.38 -45.53 16.14
CA VAL A 215 21.34 -46.56 15.71
C VAL A 215 21.44 -47.60 16.83
N PHE A 216 20.99 -48.82 16.57
CA PHE A 216 21.22 -49.94 17.47
C PHE A 216 22.61 -50.53 17.20
N ALA A 217 23.48 -50.54 18.20
CA ALA A 217 24.72 -51.29 18.17
C ALA A 217 24.40 -52.77 18.43
N THR A 218 24.69 -53.64 17.47
CA THR A 218 24.66 -55.09 17.64
C THR A 218 25.94 -55.52 18.35
N SER A 219 25.80 -56.07 19.56
CA SER A 219 26.86 -56.75 20.32
C SER A 219 27.04 -58.20 19.88
#